data_AF-A0A8I1ICB5-F1
#
_entry.id   AF-A0A8I1ICB5-F1
#
_cell.length_a   1.000
_cell.length_b   1.000
_cell.length_c   1.000
_cell.angle_alpha   90.00
_cell.angle_beta   90.00
_cell.angle_gamma   90.00
#
_symmetry.space_group_name_H-M   'P 1'
#
loop_
_entity.id
_entity.type
_entity.pdbx_description
1 polymer ?
#
loop_
_entity_poly.entity_id
_entity_poly.type
_entity_poly.pdbx_seq_one_letter_code
_entity_poly.pdbx_strand_id
1 'polypeptide(L)'
;MPNGGPNDDGRTVFDAYVLLSEPIRFHPSEIIAALTEDYPALDIRCPEGLEQTGELDALCDTDQFITVPLMLWQGVDQGIVSLIRLPGYGTWDPDALDPNQRVRFHDVADALRQNRSYICVSVGARGDDLTSRFRAARLCSCIAAVFARLPVALAVYWEKAGHFLSPAQTIEMADTAVSDSWPIQCWIGLRLKRGTHEGMSMSLGVSHGVVDFAGYEFSFAPAPVELHWVAALLWGCSRMALEHGTIYKDGDTMSDEGQERAKACRLRHVPKGTSGSSADTILIVHPDSPTDHEAIVGPITSRPPPPGVDNTAPDDPGFFKRLLRGGRRDS
;
A
#
# COMPACT_ATOMS: atom_id res chain seq x y z
N MET A 1 18.13 -3.13 -2.57
CA MET A 1 16.77 -3.24 -2.00
C MET A 1 16.71 -4.52 -1.19
N PRO A 2 16.13 -4.52 0.02
CA PRO A 2 16.07 -5.74 0.83
C PRO A 2 15.18 -6.76 0.10
N ASN A 3 15.73 -7.94 -0.18
CA ASN A 3 14.94 -9.12 -0.49
C ASN A 3 14.51 -9.67 0.88
N GLY A 4 13.19 -9.76 1.11
CA GLY A 4 12.61 -10.22 2.36
C GLY A 4 13.28 -11.48 2.90
N GLY A 5 13.68 -11.43 4.17
CA GLY A 5 14.28 -12.56 4.86
C GLY A 5 13.28 -13.72 5.03
N PRO A 6 13.76 -14.95 5.27
CA PRO A 6 12.96 -16.15 5.30
C PRO A 6 12.23 -16.28 6.64
N ASN A 7 11.01 -15.77 6.72
CA ASN A 7 9.98 -16.26 7.63
C ASN A 7 8.72 -16.48 6.81
N ASP A 8 8.75 -17.49 5.95
CA ASP A 8 7.66 -17.81 5.02
C ASP A 8 6.65 -18.74 5.72
N ASP A 9 6.02 -18.26 6.79
CA ASP A 9 4.78 -18.85 7.30
C ASP A 9 3.58 -18.50 6.40
N GLY A 10 3.84 -17.84 5.26
CA GLY A 10 2.87 -17.41 4.26
C GLY A 10 2.08 -16.17 4.67
N ARG A 11 2.30 -15.61 5.86
CA ARG A 11 1.51 -14.48 6.35
C ARG A 11 1.97 -13.17 5.72
N THR A 12 0.99 -12.34 5.38
CA THR A 12 1.27 -10.95 4.98
C THR A 12 1.81 -10.17 6.17
N VAL A 13 3.00 -9.58 6.02
CA VAL A 13 3.60 -8.66 6.98
C VAL A 13 3.64 -7.26 6.38
N PHE A 14 3.38 -6.23 7.18
CA PHE A 14 3.48 -4.83 6.78
C PHE A 14 4.63 -4.15 7.51
N ASP A 15 5.59 -3.63 6.77
CA ASP A 15 6.78 -2.98 7.30
C ASP A 15 6.80 -1.48 6.97
N ALA A 16 7.01 -0.66 8.01
CA ALA A 16 7.21 0.77 7.92
C ALA A 16 8.55 1.15 8.57
N TYR A 17 9.44 1.77 7.81
CA TYR A 17 10.74 2.20 8.32
C TYR A 17 10.69 3.69 8.60
N VAL A 18 10.69 4.06 9.88
CA VAL A 18 10.68 5.45 10.33
C VAL A 18 12.10 5.95 10.45
N LEU A 19 12.43 7.01 9.70
CA LEU A 19 13.76 7.60 9.61
C LEU A 19 13.89 8.76 10.58
N LEU A 20 15.02 8.84 11.26
CA LEU A 20 15.24 9.76 12.36
C LEU A 20 16.53 10.56 12.15
N SER A 21 16.48 11.85 12.45
CA SER A 21 17.64 12.75 12.38
C SER A 21 18.67 12.49 13.49
N GLU A 22 18.24 11.82 14.56
CA GLU A 22 19.09 11.39 15.67
C GLU A 22 18.54 10.10 16.30
N PRO A 23 19.38 9.29 16.97
CA PRO A 23 18.90 8.16 17.73
C PRO A 23 17.98 8.59 18.86
N ILE A 24 16.88 7.86 19.03
CA ILE A 24 15.97 7.99 20.17
C ILE A 24 16.11 6.82 21.13
N ARG A 25 15.77 7.08 22.39
CA ARG A 25 15.57 6.07 23.43
C ARG A 25 14.12 6.10 23.89
N PHE A 26 13.55 4.93 24.13
CA PHE A 26 12.15 4.80 24.55
C PHE A 26 11.92 3.48 25.27
N HIS A 27 10.86 3.43 26.07
CA HIS A 27 10.33 2.17 26.58
C HIS A 27 9.19 1.68 25.66
N PRO A 28 9.11 0.38 25.34
CA PRO A 28 7.96 -0.17 24.61
C PRO A 28 6.59 0.20 25.21
N SER A 29 6.51 0.31 26.54
CA SER A 29 5.30 0.78 27.24
C SER A 29 4.88 2.20 26.85
N GLU A 30 5.83 3.10 26.58
CA GLU A 30 5.54 4.47 26.11
C GLU A 30 4.91 4.47 24.72
N ILE A 31 5.34 3.55 23.83
CA ILE A 31 4.76 3.41 22.49
C ILE A 31 3.31 2.92 22.56
N ILE A 32 3.02 1.96 23.46
CA ILE A 32 1.66 1.46 23.67
C ILE A 32 0.76 2.56 24.26
N ALA A 33 1.28 3.32 25.24
CA ALA A 33 0.57 4.44 25.85
C ALA A 33 0.23 5.51 24.81
N ALA A 34 1.22 5.95 24.02
CA ALA A 34 1.02 6.92 22.94
C ALA A 34 0.04 6.41 21.88
N LEU A 35 0.13 5.13 21.50
CA LEU A 35 -0.81 4.52 20.54
C LEU A 35 -2.25 4.54 21.06
N THR A 36 -2.46 4.27 22.35
CA THR A 36 -3.79 4.29 22.98
C THR A 36 -4.33 5.72 23.14
N GLU A 37 -3.45 6.68 23.41
CA GLU A 37 -3.80 8.10 23.50
C GLU A 37 -4.15 8.70 22.14
N ASP A 38 -3.29 8.51 21.14
CA ASP A 38 -3.45 9.08 19.79
C ASP A 38 -4.55 8.39 18.99
N TYR A 39 -4.74 7.08 19.20
CA TYR A 39 -5.64 6.24 18.41
C TYR A 39 -6.60 5.41 19.28
N PRO A 40 -7.46 6.05 20.12
CA PRO A 40 -8.33 5.35 21.08
C PRO A 40 -9.40 4.47 20.43
N ALA A 41 -9.62 4.60 19.12
CA ALA A 41 -10.53 3.76 18.36
C ALA A 41 -9.95 2.39 17.98
N LEU A 42 -8.63 2.18 18.12
CA LEU A 42 -8.03 0.86 17.97
C LEU A 42 -8.44 -0.02 19.16
N ASP A 43 -9.09 -1.15 18.89
CA ASP A 43 -9.37 -2.14 19.93
C ASP A 43 -8.15 -3.02 20.14
N ILE A 44 -7.17 -2.45 20.85
CA ILE A 44 -5.96 -3.12 21.32
C ILE A 44 -5.92 -3.10 22.84
N ARG A 45 -5.55 -4.23 23.45
CA ARG A 45 -5.30 -4.29 24.89
C ARG A 45 -4.01 -5.04 25.17
N CYS A 46 -3.25 -4.53 26.11
CA CYS A 46 -2.11 -5.25 26.65
C CYS A 46 -2.64 -6.40 27.54
N PRO A 47 -2.12 -7.63 27.42
CA PRO A 47 -2.49 -8.72 28.31
C PRO A 47 -2.25 -8.36 29.77
N GLU A 48 -3.20 -8.71 30.64
CA GLU A 48 -3.02 -8.60 32.09
C GLU A 48 -1.76 -9.37 32.52
N GLY A 49 -0.88 -8.71 33.27
CA GLY A 49 0.35 -9.32 33.79
C GLY A 49 1.59 -9.19 32.90
N LEU A 50 1.48 -8.69 31.66
CA LEU A 50 2.67 -8.46 30.82
C LEU A 50 3.57 -7.35 31.38
N GLU A 51 2.96 -6.35 32.03
CA GLU A 51 3.65 -5.31 32.82
C GLU A 51 4.56 -5.91 33.92
N GLN A 52 4.24 -7.11 34.43
CA GLN A 52 5.01 -7.75 35.49
C GLN A 52 6.28 -8.44 34.98
N THR A 53 6.40 -8.67 33.67
CA THR A 53 7.57 -9.34 33.07
C THR A 53 8.77 -8.40 32.92
N GLY A 54 8.57 -7.09 33.00
CA GLY A 54 9.61 -6.07 32.80
C GLY A 54 10.09 -5.92 31.34
N GLU A 55 9.63 -6.77 30.41
CA GLU A 55 10.03 -6.71 28.99
C GLU A 55 9.59 -5.41 28.33
N LEU A 56 8.41 -4.88 28.69
CA LEU A 56 7.90 -3.60 28.18
C LEU A 56 8.62 -2.38 28.77
N ASP A 57 9.39 -2.56 29.84
CA ASP A 57 10.17 -1.51 30.49
C ASP A 57 11.66 -1.60 30.14
N ALA A 58 12.05 -2.51 29.24
CA ALA A 58 13.40 -2.51 28.69
C ALA A 58 13.64 -1.25 27.85
N LEU A 59 14.62 -0.44 28.25
CA LEU A 59 15.01 0.75 27.51
C LEU A 59 15.58 0.36 26.14
N CYS A 60 14.88 0.75 25.08
CA CYS A 60 15.34 0.60 23.70
C CYS A 60 16.16 1.83 23.29
N ASP A 61 17.21 1.64 22.48
CA ASP A 61 18.00 2.71 21.88
C ASP A 61 18.18 2.40 20.39
N THR A 62 17.69 3.28 19.52
CA THR A 62 17.77 3.08 18.06
C THR A 62 19.20 3.15 17.51
N ASP A 63 20.18 3.61 18.31
CA ASP A 63 21.60 3.47 17.98
C ASP A 63 22.08 2.01 18.15
N GLN A 64 21.34 1.20 18.91
CA GLN A 64 21.63 -0.19 19.22
C GLN A 64 20.75 -1.15 18.43
N PHE A 65 21.05 -2.44 18.55
CA PHE A 65 20.20 -3.48 17.98
C PHE A 65 18.89 -3.55 18.77
N ILE A 66 17.76 -3.53 18.08
CA ILE A 66 16.43 -3.67 18.67
C ILE A 66 15.72 -4.82 17.97
N THR A 67 15.21 -5.78 18.75
CA THR A 67 14.22 -6.76 18.31
C THR A 67 13.25 -6.97 19.45
N VAL A 68 12.27 -6.07 19.57
CA VAL A 68 11.31 -6.09 20.67
C VAL A 68 9.92 -6.35 20.11
N PRO A 69 9.25 -7.44 20.52
CA PRO A 69 7.86 -7.65 20.17
C PRO A 69 6.97 -6.70 21.00
N LEU A 70 6.04 -5.99 20.35
CA LEU A 70 4.91 -5.37 21.05
C LEU A 70 3.76 -6.38 21.05
N MET A 71 3.55 -7.02 22.19
CA MET A 71 2.57 -8.09 22.33
C MET A 71 1.15 -7.52 22.47
N LEU A 72 0.59 -7.04 21.36
CA LEU A 72 -0.78 -6.52 21.28
C LEU A 72 -1.74 -7.68 21.00
N TRP A 73 -2.12 -8.43 22.04
CA TRP A 73 -2.74 -9.77 21.92
C TRP A 73 -4.24 -9.82 22.22
N GLN A 74 -4.86 -8.69 22.53
CA GLN A 74 -6.28 -8.64 22.86
C GLN A 74 -6.97 -7.54 22.06
N GLY A 75 -8.26 -7.77 21.80
CA GLY A 75 -9.09 -6.91 20.96
C GLY A 75 -9.14 -7.34 19.49
N VAL A 76 -9.94 -6.62 18.72
CA VAL A 76 -10.20 -6.89 17.31
C VAL A 76 -9.01 -6.51 16.41
N ASP A 77 -8.20 -5.55 16.87
CA ASP A 77 -7.02 -5.00 16.16
C ASP A 77 -5.68 -5.58 16.63
N GLN A 78 -5.71 -6.65 17.41
CA GLN A 78 -4.50 -7.36 17.83
C GLN A 78 -3.65 -7.84 16.64
N GLY A 79 -2.33 -7.79 16.81
CA GLY A 79 -1.36 -8.15 15.78
C GLY A 79 -0.02 -8.55 16.38
N ILE A 80 0.76 -9.34 15.64
CA ILE A 80 2.15 -9.60 16.01
C ILE A 80 2.96 -8.40 15.53
N VAL A 81 3.30 -7.52 16.46
CA VAL A 81 4.10 -6.33 16.17
C VAL A 81 5.52 -6.57 16.62
N SER A 82 6.48 -6.18 15.80
CA SER A 82 7.91 -6.17 16.13
C SER A 82 8.51 -4.81 15.82
N LEU A 83 9.22 -4.25 16.80
CA LEU A 83 10.10 -3.11 16.60
C LEU A 83 11.50 -3.64 16.32
N ILE A 84 12.04 -3.30 15.15
CA ILE A 84 13.29 -3.88 14.64
C ILE A 84 14.27 -2.77 14.23
N ARG A 85 15.49 -2.85 14.75
CA ARG A 85 16.65 -2.10 14.28
C ARG A 85 17.81 -3.08 14.10
N LEU A 86 18.27 -3.23 12.86
CA LEU A 86 19.44 -4.01 12.50
C LEU A 86 20.59 -3.10 12.02
N PRO A 87 21.85 -3.37 12.38
CA PRO A 87 23.00 -2.66 11.81
C PRO A 87 23.04 -2.75 10.28
N GLY A 88 23.40 -1.66 9.61
CA GLY A 88 23.56 -1.60 8.15
C GLY A 88 22.27 -1.53 7.33
N TYR A 89 21.11 -1.78 7.94
CA TYR A 89 19.81 -1.48 7.35
C TYR A 89 19.45 -0.01 7.57
N GLY A 90 18.43 0.48 6.86
CA GLY A 90 17.95 1.84 7.03
C GLY A 90 18.83 2.94 6.42
N THR A 91 19.80 2.55 5.59
CA THR A 91 20.58 3.49 4.78
C THR A 91 20.11 3.39 3.33
N TRP A 92 19.52 4.48 2.83
CA TRP A 92 19.14 4.59 1.44
C TRP A 92 20.04 5.62 0.78
N ASP A 93 20.54 5.28 -0.40
CA ASP A 93 21.21 6.22 -1.26
C ASP A 93 20.15 7.11 -1.95
N PRO A 94 20.13 8.43 -1.66
CA PRO A 94 19.19 9.36 -2.30
C PRO A 94 19.28 9.35 -3.82
N ASP A 95 20.45 9.08 -4.38
CA ASP A 95 20.70 9.12 -5.82
C ASP A 95 20.27 7.81 -6.48
N ALA A 96 20.22 6.71 -5.73
CA ALA A 96 19.73 5.41 -6.20
C ALA A 96 18.21 5.22 -6.04
N LEU A 97 17.49 6.19 -5.47
CA LEU A 97 16.03 6.09 -5.34
C LEU A 97 15.35 6.10 -6.71
N ASP A 98 14.47 5.12 -6.92
CA ASP A 98 13.59 5.09 -8.08
C ASP A 98 12.65 6.32 -8.09
N PRO A 99 12.27 6.86 -9.25
CA PRO A 99 11.39 8.03 -9.31
C PRO A 99 10.07 7.86 -8.57
N ASN A 100 9.47 6.67 -8.58
CA ASN A 100 8.22 6.38 -7.87
C ASN A 100 8.36 6.49 -6.34
N GLN A 101 9.56 6.26 -5.80
CA GLN A 101 9.82 6.36 -4.37
C GLN A 101 9.73 7.81 -3.87
N ARG A 102 9.89 8.80 -4.75
CA ARG A 102 9.96 10.23 -4.42
C ARG A 102 8.64 10.98 -4.61
N VAL A 103 7.67 10.39 -5.31
CA VAL A 103 6.46 11.11 -5.79
C VAL A 103 5.66 11.75 -4.66
N ARG A 104 5.56 11.08 -3.50
CA ARG A 104 4.74 11.55 -2.38
C ARG A 104 5.50 12.52 -1.49
N PHE A 105 6.83 12.45 -1.44
CA PHE A 105 7.66 13.29 -0.58
C PHE A 105 8.84 13.88 -1.36
N HIS A 106 8.68 15.11 -1.83
CA HIS A 106 9.66 15.76 -2.71
C HIS A 106 11.03 15.98 -2.05
N ASP A 107 11.08 16.27 -0.74
CA ASP A 107 12.32 16.52 0.01
C ASP A 107 12.96 15.24 0.57
N VAL A 108 12.53 14.05 0.10
CA VAL A 108 13.05 12.77 0.60
C VAL A 108 14.57 12.67 0.52
N ALA A 109 15.20 13.27 -0.50
CA ALA A 109 16.64 13.22 -0.65
C ALA A 109 17.37 13.93 0.51
N ASP A 110 16.84 15.06 0.99
CA ASP A 110 17.42 15.79 2.12
C ASP A 110 17.16 15.06 3.43
N ALA A 111 15.95 14.50 3.61
CA ALA A 111 15.64 13.62 4.73
C ALA A 111 16.62 12.43 4.80
N LEU A 112 16.89 11.77 3.67
CA LEU A 112 17.82 10.64 3.63
C LEU A 112 19.26 11.04 3.96
N ARG A 113 19.72 12.22 3.55
CA ARG A 113 21.06 12.74 3.91
C ARG A 113 21.17 13.06 5.39
N GLN A 114 20.08 13.54 5.99
CA GLN A 114 20.03 13.87 7.42
C GLN A 114 19.80 12.65 8.31
N ASN A 115 19.33 11.53 7.75
CA ASN A 115 19.08 10.30 8.48
C ASN A 115 20.32 9.83 9.26
N ARG A 116 20.14 9.54 10.55
CA ARG A 116 21.17 9.00 11.45
C ARG A 116 20.77 7.69 12.08
N SER A 117 19.47 7.45 12.21
CA SER A 117 18.92 6.25 12.83
C SER A 117 17.58 5.91 12.21
N TYR A 118 17.09 4.69 12.43
CA TYR A 118 15.76 4.29 11.99
C TYR A 118 15.17 3.27 12.95
N ILE A 119 13.85 3.10 12.87
CA ILE A 119 13.15 1.97 13.47
C ILE A 119 12.21 1.36 12.42
N CYS A 120 12.26 0.03 12.27
CA CYS A 120 11.27 -0.70 11.48
C CYS A 120 10.13 -1.14 12.41
N VAL A 121 8.91 -0.75 12.03
CA VAL A 121 7.67 -1.24 12.61
C VAL A 121 7.16 -2.34 11.68
N SER A 122 7.13 -3.56 12.19
CA SER A 122 6.68 -4.74 11.45
C SER A 122 5.42 -5.29 12.07
N VAL A 123 4.36 -5.47 11.28
CA VAL A 123 3.08 -6.03 11.77
C VAL A 123 2.62 -7.16 10.88
N GLY A 124 2.54 -8.36 11.44
CA GLY A 124 2.01 -9.55 10.76
C GLY A 124 0.49 -9.65 10.85
N ALA A 125 -0.15 -9.92 9.71
CA ALA A 125 -1.57 -10.27 9.67
C ALA A 125 -1.82 -11.61 10.37
N ARG A 126 -2.94 -11.72 11.09
CA ARG A 126 -3.30 -12.95 11.82
C ARG A 126 -3.95 -14.03 10.95
N GLY A 127 -4.49 -13.62 9.82
CA GLY A 127 -5.14 -14.49 8.86
C GLY A 127 -4.97 -13.94 7.45
N ASP A 128 -5.35 -14.76 6.48
CA ASP A 128 -5.14 -14.47 5.06
C ASP A 128 -6.32 -13.71 4.41
N ASP A 129 -7.35 -13.38 5.19
CA ASP A 129 -8.49 -12.61 4.70
C ASP A 129 -8.19 -11.10 4.64
N LEU A 130 -8.94 -10.39 3.80
CA LEU A 130 -8.78 -8.96 3.56
C LEU A 130 -8.92 -8.13 4.85
N THR A 131 -9.81 -8.53 5.77
CA THR A 131 -10.03 -7.81 7.02
C THR A 131 -8.82 -7.91 7.93
N SER A 132 -8.27 -9.12 8.08
CA SER A 132 -7.04 -9.36 8.85
C SER A 132 -5.85 -8.56 8.30
N ARG A 133 -5.70 -8.49 6.98
CA ARG A 133 -4.65 -7.71 6.30
C ARG A 133 -4.85 -6.20 6.47
N PHE A 134 -6.08 -5.71 6.33
CA PHE A 134 -6.42 -4.30 6.58
C PHE A 134 -6.06 -3.89 8.01
N ARG A 135 -6.43 -4.69 9.01
CA ARG A 135 -6.15 -4.39 10.42
C ARG A 135 -4.65 -4.37 10.72
N ALA A 136 -3.88 -5.29 10.14
CA ALA A 136 -2.43 -5.29 10.29
C ALA A 136 -1.79 -4.03 9.66
N ALA A 137 -2.20 -3.65 8.44
CA ALA A 137 -1.72 -2.43 7.78
C ALA A 137 -2.12 -1.18 8.56
N ARG A 138 -3.34 -1.13 9.09
CA ARG A 138 -3.84 -0.07 9.97
C ARG A 138 -3.00 0.07 11.23
N LEU A 139 -2.77 -1.02 11.94
CA LEU A 139 -1.98 -1.03 13.17
C LEU A 139 -0.53 -0.60 12.89
N CYS A 140 0.09 -1.10 11.82
CA CYS A 140 1.41 -0.68 11.37
C CYS A 140 1.46 0.82 11.09
N SER A 141 0.44 1.34 10.38
CA SER A 141 0.32 2.78 10.08
C SER A 141 0.24 3.62 11.36
N CYS A 142 -0.57 3.20 12.34
CA CYS A 142 -0.75 3.94 13.59
C CYS A 142 0.52 3.96 14.44
N ILE A 143 1.23 2.84 14.57
CA ILE A 143 2.50 2.79 15.30
C ILE A 143 3.57 3.62 14.57
N ALA A 144 3.67 3.52 13.24
CA ALA A 144 4.57 4.36 12.47
C ALA A 144 4.25 5.85 12.66
N ALA A 145 2.97 6.20 12.77
CA ALA A 145 2.52 7.57 13.01
C ALA A 145 2.84 8.08 14.43
N VAL A 146 2.89 7.22 15.45
CA VAL A 146 3.39 7.59 16.80
C VAL A 146 4.84 8.09 16.70
N PHE A 147 5.70 7.34 16.01
CA PHE A 147 7.08 7.79 15.78
C PHE A 147 7.15 9.00 14.84
N ALA A 148 6.29 9.09 13.83
CA ALA A 148 6.26 10.22 12.89
C ALA A 148 5.88 11.56 13.56
N ARG A 149 5.24 11.55 14.72
CA ARG A 149 4.96 12.77 15.51
C ARG A 149 6.19 13.33 16.21
N LEU A 150 7.27 12.56 16.33
CA LEU A 150 8.50 13.03 16.96
C LEU A 150 9.14 14.12 16.09
N PRO A 151 9.64 15.23 16.68
CA PRO A 151 10.32 16.28 15.92
C PRO A 151 11.55 15.82 15.13
N VAL A 152 12.11 14.67 15.50
CA VAL A 152 13.28 14.06 14.87
C VAL A 152 12.90 13.14 13.70
N ALA A 153 11.62 12.88 13.48
CA ALA A 153 11.16 12.06 12.35
C ALA A 153 11.32 12.81 11.03
N LEU A 154 12.01 12.17 10.09
CA LEU A 154 12.37 12.75 8.80
C LEU A 154 11.49 12.24 7.66
N ALA A 155 11.23 10.93 7.64
CA ALA A 155 10.45 10.26 6.61
C ALA A 155 9.98 8.89 7.10
N VAL A 156 9.00 8.31 6.43
CA VAL A 156 8.63 6.90 6.60
C VAL A 156 8.68 6.20 5.26
N TYR A 157 9.48 5.15 5.14
CA TYR A 157 9.44 4.26 3.98
C TYR A 157 8.38 3.18 4.20
N TRP A 158 7.31 3.21 3.40
CA TRP A 158 6.27 2.19 3.42
C TRP A 158 6.63 1.10 2.41
N GLU A 159 7.09 -0.06 2.90
CA GLU A 159 7.74 -1.07 2.06
C GLU A 159 6.79 -1.62 0.98
N LYS A 160 5.54 -1.90 1.36
CA LYS A 160 4.55 -2.49 0.45
C LYS A 160 4.14 -1.58 -0.70
N ALA A 161 4.13 -0.26 -0.52
CA ALA A 161 3.97 0.67 -1.64
C ALA A 161 5.29 0.93 -2.36
N GLY A 162 6.42 0.68 -1.69
CA GLY A 162 7.75 1.00 -2.20
C GLY A 162 7.92 2.50 -2.42
N HIS A 163 7.49 3.34 -1.47
CA HIS A 163 7.71 4.79 -1.51
C HIS A 163 7.94 5.40 -0.14
N PHE A 164 8.39 6.66 -0.12
CA PHE A 164 8.52 7.46 1.09
C PHE A 164 7.31 8.36 1.30
N LEU A 165 6.93 8.50 2.56
CA LEU A 165 5.95 9.45 3.06
C LEU A 165 6.66 10.46 3.95
N SER A 166 6.21 11.71 3.92
CA SER A 166 6.56 12.67 4.96
C SER A 166 5.93 12.24 6.30
N PRO A 167 6.43 12.76 7.44
CA PRO A 167 5.80 12.51 8.72
C PRO A 167 4.32 12.89 8.75
N ALA A 168 3.96 14.06 8.19
CA ALA A 168 2.57 14.51 8.09
C ALA A 168 1.67 13.56 7.28
N GLN A 169 2.16 13.06 6.13
CA GLN A 169 1.42 12.08 5.33
C GLN A 169 1.28 10.73 6.02
N THR A 170 2.23 10.35 6.86
CA THR A 170 2.16 9.12 7.67
C THR A 170 1.07 9.25 8.72
N ILE A 171 0.98 10.41 9.37
CA ILE A 171 -0.09 10.73 10.32
C ILE A 171 -1.46 10.68 9.61
N GLU A 172 -1.60 11.36 8.48
CA GLU A 172 -2.84 11.34 7.68
C GLU A 172 -3.22 9.92 7.22
N MET A 173 -2.24 9.10 6.83
CA MET A 173 -2.43 7.69 6.48
C MET A 173 -3.03 6.90 7.65
N ALA A 174 -2.48 7.06 8.85
CA ALA A 174 -2.97 6.40 10.05
C ALA A 174 -4.36 6.89 10.46
N ASP A 175 -4.59 8.21 10.44
CA ASP A 175 -5.88 8.83 10.77
C ASP A 175 -6.98 8.39 9.79
N THR A 176 -6.63 8.21 8.52
CA THR A 176 -7.55 7.63 7.52
C THR A 176 -7.83 6.16 7.84
N ALA A 177 -6.80 5.35 8.09
CA ALA A 177 -6.94 3.93 8.37
C ALA A 177 -7.75 3.65 9.66
N VAL A 178 -7.56 4.43 10.72
CA VAL A 178 -8.30 4.28 11.98
C VAL A 178 -9.79 4.57 11.82
N SER A 179 -10.17 5.39 10.85
CA SER A 179 -11.57 5.65 10.47
C SER A 179 -12.18 4.58 9.56
N ASP A 180 -11.62 3.37 9.54
CA ASP A 180 -11.99 2.26 8.66
C ASP A 180 -11.97 2.60 7.15
N SER A 181 -11.22 3.65 6.78
CA SER A 181 -11.06 4.09 5.39
C SER A 181 -9.70 3.63 4.84
N TRP A 182 -9.63 3.36 3.53
CA TRP A 182 -8.39 2.91 2.90
C TRP A 182 -7.53 4.10 2.46
N PRO A 183 -6.33 4.32 3.03
CA PRO A 183 -5.39 5.34 2.56
C PRO A 183 -4.68 4.86 1.28
N ILE A 184 -5.44 4.58 0.21
CA ILE A 184 -4.99 3.91 -1.01
C ILE A 184 -3.70 4.53 -1.58
N GLN A 185 -3.59 5.85 -1.60
CA GLN A 185 -2.41 6.53 -2.16
C GLN A 185 -1.14 6.42 -1.30
N CYS A 186 -1.26 6.02 -0.03
CA CYS A 186 -0.15 5.76 0.87
C CYS A 186 0.18 4.26 0.94
N TRP A 187 -0.84 3.39 0.90
CA TRP A 187 -0.61 1.94 0.95
C TRP A 187 -0.27 1.31 -0.41
N ILE A 188 -0.70 1.92 -1.50
CA ILE A 188 -0.51 1.41 -2.87
C ILE A 188 0.37 2.36 -3.66
N GLY A 189 1.55 1.86 -4.03
CA GLY A 189 2.49 2.55 -4.91
C GLY A 189 2.17 2.33 -6.38
N LEU A 190 2.76 3.17 -7.23
CA LEU A 190 2.64 3.06 -8.68
C LEU A 190 4.01 3.15 -9.33
N ARG A 191 4.31 2.24 -10.25
CA ARG A 191 5.47 2.34 -11.16
C ARG A 191 4.99 2.76 -12.52
N LEU A 192 5.04 4.06 -12.79
CA LEU A 192 4.60 4.66 -14.04
C LEU A 192 5.78 4.87 -14.98
N LYS A 193 5.60 4.58 -16.26
CA LYS A 193 6.62 4.80 -17.29
C LYS A 193 5.99 5.40 -18.55
N ARG A 194 6.77 6.24 -19.21
CA ARG A 194 6.48 6.71 -20.57
C ARG A 194 7.46 6.03 -21.52
N GLY A 195 6.93 5.44 -22.58
CA GLY A 195 7.68 4.82 -23.66
C GLY A 195 7.29 5.40 -25.01
N THR A 196 7.86 4.84 -26.07
CA THR A 196 7.51 5.21 -27.45
C THR A 196 7.22 3.94 -28.26
N HIS A 197 6.12 3.96 -29.01
CA HIS A 197 5.76 2.89 -29.94
C HIS A 197 5.34 3.53 -31.26
N GLU A 198 5.98 3.15 -32.36
CA GLU A 198 5.72 3.72 -33.70
C GLU A 198 5.72 5.27 -33.73
N GLY A 199 6.59 5.89 -32.93
CA GLY A 199 6.69 7.36 -32.83
C GLY A 199 5.64 8.02 -31.93
N MET A 200 4.69 7.27 -31.37
CA MET A 200 3.72 7.78 -30.41
C MET A 200 4.19 7.58 -28.97
N SER A 201 3.94 8.58 -28.11
CA SER A 201 4.19 8.48 -26.67
C SER A 201 3.17 7.55 -26.02
N MET A 202 3.64 6.51 -25.35
CA MET A 202 2.81 5.52 -24.68
C MET A 202 3.00 5.58 -23.18
N SER A 203 1.91 5.55 -22.44
CA SER A 203 1.91 5.45 -20.98
C SER A 203 1.60 4.02 -20.55
N LEU A 204 2.35 3.53 -19.57
CA LEU A 204 2.12 2.23 -18.92
C LEU A 204 2.35 2.39 -17.42
N GLY A 205 1.80 1.45 -16.64
CA GLY A 205 1.94 1.50 -15.19
C GLY A 205 1.65 0.16 -14.53
N VAL A 206 2.20 -0.05 -13.35
CA VAL A 206 1.89 -1.21 -12.51
C VAL A 206 1.68 -0.71 -11.08
N SER A 207 0.66 -1.23 -10.39
CA SER A 207 0.52 -1.02 -8.95
C SER A 207 1.56 -1.82 -8.16
N HIS A 208 1.76 -1.44 -6.91
CA HIS A 208 2.62 -2.15 -5.99
C HIS A 208 2.00 -2.11 -4.59
N GLY A 209 1.84 -3.28 -3.98
CA GLY A 209 1.26 -3.46 -2.66
C GLY A 209 -0.20 -3.93 -2.69
N VAL A 210 -0.86 -3.98 -3.85
CA VAL A 210 -2.23 -4.52 -3.94
C VAL A 210 -2.22 -6.02 -3.70
N VAL A 211 -1.15 -6.70 -4.13
CA VAL A 211 -0.99 -8.14 -3.97
C VAL A 211 -1.07 -8.57 -2.50
N ASP A 212 -0.55 -7.74 -1.58
CA ASP A 212 -0.54 -8.02 -0.15
C ASP A 212 -1.95 -8.04 0.45
N PHE A 213 -2.93 -7.43 -0.23
CA PHE A 213 -4.34 -7.41 0.19
C PHE A 213 -5.21 -8.36 -0.65
N ALA A 214 -5.11 -8.31 -1.97
CA ALA A 214 -6.02 -8.97 -2.90
C ALA A 214 -5.41 -10.18 -3.64
N GLY A 215 -4.10 -10.46 -3.47
CA GLY A 215 -3.41 -11.57 -4.12
C GLY A 215 -2.98 -11.31 -5.57
N TYR A 216 -3.22 -10.12 -6.10
CA TYR A 216 -2.81 -9.71 -7.45
C TYR A 216 -2.42 -8.23 -7.50
N GLU A 217 -1.69 -7.85 -8.55
CA GLU A 217 -1.44 -6.44 -8.91
C GLU A 217 -2.30 -6.00 -10.10
N PHE A 218 -2.46 -4.70 -10.30
CA PHE A 218 -2.96 -4.11 -11.53
C PHE A 218 -1.81 -3.68 -12.42
N SER A 219 -1.90 -3.98 -13.71
CA SER A 219 -0.98 -3.48 -14.73
C SER A 219 -1.78 -2.80 -15.83
N PHE A 220 -1.28 -1.69 -16.33
CA PHE A 220 -1.85 -0.97 -17.45
C PHE A 220 -0.99 -1.19 -18.68
N ALA A 221 -1.58 -1.79 -19.72
CA ALA A 221 -0.94 -2.03 -20.99
C ALA A 221 -0.56 -0.69 -21.67
N PRO A 222 0.56 -0.60 -22.42
CA PRO A 222 0.95 0.62 -23.09
C PRO A 222 -0.18 1.20 -23.95
N ALA A 223 -0.53 2.48 -23.77
CA ALA A 223 -1.56 3.16 -24.56
C ALA A 223 -1.24 4.65 -24.73
N PRO A 224 -1.79 5.33 -25.76
CA PRO A 224 -1.53 6.74 -26.04
C PRO A 224 -2.37 7.67 -25.13
N VAL A 225 -2.22 7.52 -23.81
CA VAL A 225 -2.92 8.28 -22.79
C VAL A 225 -1.93 9.01 -21.88
N GLU A 226 -2.39 9.99 -21.11
CA GLU A 226 -1.54 10.69 -20.14
C GLU A 226 -1.25 9.84 -18.89
N LEU A 227 -0.07 10.03 -18.29
CA LEU A 227 0.37 9.26 -17.12
C LEU A 227 -0.56 9.41 -15.91
N HIS A 228 -1.11 10.61 -15.70
CA HIS A 228 -2.02 10.85 -14.57
C HIS A 228 -3.33 10.06 -14.73
N TRP A 229 -3.76 9.80 -15.97
CA TRP A 229 -4.95 8.99 -16.25
C TRP A 229 -4.69 7.52 -15.91
N VAL A 230 -3.51 6.99 -16.29
CA VAL A 230 -3.07 5.64 -15.88
C VAL A 230 -3.01 5.52 -14.36
N ALA A 231 -2.44 6.52 -13.68
CA ALA A 231 -2.35 6.53 -12.22
C ALA A 231 -3.71 6.50 -11.55
N ALA A 232 -4.63 7.35 -12.02
CA ALA A 232 -6.00 7.41 -11.52
C ALA A 232 -6.74 6.09 -11.71
N LEU A 233 -6.56 5.45 -12.86
CA LEU A 233 -7.19 4.17 -13.15
C LEU A 233 -6.66 3.08 -12.22
N LEU A 234 -5.33 2.95 -12.07
CA LEU A 234 -4.71 1.96 -11.19
C LEU A 234 -5.14 2.12 -9.72
N TRP A 235 -5.16 3.35 -9.20
CA TRP A 235 -5.67 3.62 -7.85
C TRP A 235 -7.18 3.40 -7.74
N GLY A 236 -7.95 3.74 -8.78
CA GLY A 236 -9.38 3.47 -8.84
C GLY A 236 -9.69 1.99 -8.77
N CYS A 237 -8.99 1.16 -9.53
CA CYS A 237 -9.13 -0.30 -9.46
C CYS A 237 -8.75 -0.84 -8.09
N SER A 238 -7.64 -0.34 -7.54
CA SER A 238 -7.19 -0.71 -6.19
C SER A 238 -8.27 -0.39 -5.16
N ARG A 239 -8.87 0.81 -5.23
CA ARG A 239 -9.97 1.18 -4.34
C ARG A 239 -11.20 0.28 -4.52
N MET A 240 -11.63 0.05 -5.75
CA MET A 240 -12.78 -0.81 -6.03
C MET A 240 -12.57 -2.25 -5.52
N ALA A 241 -11.37 -2.80 -5.69
CA ALA A 241 -11.03 -4.12 -5.16
C ALA A 241 -11.04 -4.16 -3.63
N LEU A 242 -10.36 -3.20 -2.99
CA LEU A 242 -10.06 -3.24 -1.56
C LEU A 242 -11.18 -2.68 -0.68
N GLU A 243 -11.76 -1.55 -1.08
CA GLU A 243 -12.79 -0.86 -0.31
C GLU A 243 -14.19 -1.39 -0.62
N HIS A 244 -14.46 -1.73 -1.87
CA HIS A 244 -15.79 -2.18 -2.31
C HIS A 244 -15.89 -3.70 -2.53
N GLY A 245 -14.78 -4.44 -2.35
CA GLY A 245 -14.76 -5.89 -2.53
C GLY A 245 -15.02 -6.33 -3.97
N THR A 246 -14.71 -5.48 -4.96
CA THR A 246 -14.96 -5.78 -6.37
C THR A 246 -14.09 -6.94 -6.82
N ILE A 247 -14.73 -7.99 -7.32
CA ILE A 247 -14.04 -9.13 -7.93
C ILE A 247 -13.99 -8.90 -9.43
N TYR A 248 -12.81 -8.62 -9.94
CA TYR A 248 -12.54 -8.52 -11.36
C TYR A 248 -12.52 -9.90 -12.01
N LYS A 249 -13.15 -10.02 -13.18
CA LYS A 249 -13.15 -11.21 -14.02
C LYS A 249 -12.45 -10.93 -15.34
N ASP A 250 -11.87 -11.98 -15.93
CA ASP A 250 -11.29 -11.91 -17.26
C ASP A 250 -12.35 -11.46 -18.27
N GLY A 251 -12.07 -10.44 -19.06
CA GLY A 251 -12.99 -9.86 -20.05
C GLY A 251 -13.89 -8.74 -19.52
N ASP A 252 -13.86 -8.42 -18.22
CA ASP A 252 -14.60 -7.28 -17.66
C ASP A 252 -14.19 -5.96 -18.31
N THR A 253 -15.08 -4.98 -18.24
CA THR A 253 -14.83 -3.62 -18.75
C THR A 253 -14.85 -2.58 -17.66
N MET A 254 -14.06 -1.54 -17.85
CA MET A 254 -14.06 -0.36 -17.01
C MET A 254 -13.98 0.89 -17.88
N SER A 255 -14.87 1.84 -17.64
CA SER A 255 -14.92 3.12 -18.33
C SER A 255 -15.32 4.21 -17.37
N ASP A 256 -15.13 5.46 -17.79
CA ASP A 256 -15.77 6.58 -17.13
C ASP A 256 -17.29 6.48 -17.30
N GLU A 257 -18.00 7.03 -16.32
CA GLU A 257 -19.46 7.11 -16.35
C GLU A 257 -19.95 7.91 -17.57
N GLY A 258 -20.92 7.37 -18.29
CA GLY A 258 -21.47 7.97 -19.51
C GLY A 258 -20.56 7.87 -20.75
N GLN A 259 -19.40 7.21 -20.65
CA GLN A 259 -18.55 6.94 -21.81
C GLN A 259 -19.12 5.77 -22.63
N GLU A 260 -18.96 5.84 -23.96
CA GLU A 260 -19.33 4.73 -24.84
C GLU A 260 -18.56 3.46 -24.47
N ARG A 261 -19.27 2.33 -24.38
CA ARG A 261 -18.68 1.02 -24.03
C ARG A 261 -17.52 0.60 -24.95
N ALA A 262 -17.51 1.07 -26.20
CA ALA A 262 -16.42 0.83 -27.15
C ALA A 262 -15.08 1.47 -26.73
N LYS A 263 -15.13 2.48 -25.84
CA LYS A 263 -13.96 3.17 -25.30
C LYS A 263 -13.53 2.63 -23.93
N ALA A 264 -14.23 1.62 -23.41
CA ALA A 264 -13.92 1.03 -22.12
C ALA A 264 -12.63 0.20 -22.18
N CYS A 265 -11.81 0.31 -21.13
CA CYS A 265 -10.68 -0.57 -20.93
C CYS A 265 -11.15 -2.01 -20.68
N ARG A 266 -10.45 -2.97 -21.27
CA ARG A 266 -10.64 -4.40 -21.04
C ARG A 266 -9.76 -4.87 -19.89
N LEU A 267 -10.29 -5.74 -19.04
CA LEU A 267 -9.52 -6.40 -17.99
C LEU A 267 -9.18 -7.81 -18.40
N ARG A 268 -7.92 -8.21 -18.26
CA ARG A 268 -7.41 -9.55 -18.58
C ARG A 268 -6.67 -10.12 -17.38
N HIS A 269 -6.87 -11.41 -17.10
CA HIS A 269 -6.16 -12.08 -16.01
C HIS A 269 -4.86 -12.68 -16.53
N VAL A 270 -3.74 -12.24 -15.96
CA VAL A 270 -2.40 -12.74 -16.25
C VAL A 270 -1.94 -13.55 -15.03
N PRO A 271 -1.83 -14.89 -15.13
CA PRO A 271 -1.39 -15.71 -14.01
C PRO A 271 0.07 -15.41 -13.60
N LYS A 272 0.38 -15.58 -12.31
CA LYS A 272 1.74 -15.54 -11.78
C LYS A 272 2.70 -16.40 -12.61
N GLY A 273 3.91 -15.89 -12.83
CA GLY A 273 4.94 -16.54 -13.65
C GLY A 273 4.82 -16.24 -15.14
N THR A 274 3.65 -15.82 -15.64
CA THR A 274 3.50 -15.36 -17.02
C THR A 274 4.34 -14.09 -17.21
N SER A 275 5.18 -14.07 -18.25
CA SER A 275 6.08 -12.95 -18.55
C SER A 275 6.98 -12.51 -17.37
N GLY A 276 7.29 -13.43 -16.45
CA GLY A 276 8.14 -13.15 -15.29
C GLY A 276 7.44 -12.41 -14.14
N SER A 277 6.11 -12.31 -14.14
CA SER A 277 5.37 -11.69 -13.03
C SER A 277 5.53 -12.49 -11.73
N SER A 278 5.76 -11.79 -10.62
CA SER A 278 5.88 -12.38 -9.27
C SER A 278 4.54 -12.67 -8.61
N ALA A 279 3.44 -12.16 -9.17
CA ALA A 279 2.07 -12.30 -8.67
C ALA A 279 1.07 -12.44 -9.82
N ASP A 280 -0.16 -12.83 -9.51
CA ASP A 280 -1.26 -12.68 -10.46
C ASP A 280 -1.43 -11.20 -10.81
N THR A 281 -1.87 -10.90 -12.02
CA THR A 281 -2.01 -9.53 -12.49
C THR A 281 -3.29 -9.33 -13.27
N ILE A 282 -4.02 -8.27 -12.96
CA ILE A 282 -5.13 -7.78 -13.76
C ILE A 282 -4.56 -6.77 -14.76
N LEU A 283 -4.43 -7.20 -16.01
CA LEU A 283 -3.97 -6.36 -17.12
C LEU A 283 -5.15 -5.54 -17.65
N ILE A 284 -5.05 -4.23 -17.50
CA ILE A 284 -5.97 -3.23 -18.03
C ILE A 284 -5.49 -2.84 -19.42
N VAL A 285 -6.31 -3.08 -20.44
CA VAL A 285 -6.00 -2.82 -21.83
C VAL A 285 -6.92 -1.74 -22.37
N HIS A 286 -6.34 -0.59 -22.68
CA HIS A 286 -7.04 0.49 -23.37
C HIS A 286 -7.40 0.07 -24.81
N PRO A 287 -8.54 0.52 -25.37
CA PRO A 287 -8.90 0.21 -26.77
C PRO A 287 -7.83 0.60 -27.79
N ASP A 288 -7.14 1.71 -27.55
CA ASP A 288 -6.04 2.19 -28.42
C ASP A 288 -4.67 1.59 -28.04
N SER A 289 -4.63 0.57 -27.19
CA SER A 289 -3.38 -0.13 -26.88
C SER A 289 -2.97 -1.02 -28.05
N PRO A 290 -1.71 -0.99 -28.52
CA PRO A 290 -1.21 -1.91 -29.54
C PRO A 290 -0.96 -3.32 -28.97
N THR A 291 -1.23 -3.54 -27.69
CA THR A 291 -0.96 -4.80 -27.02
C THR A 291 -1.92 -5.88 -27.53
N ASP A 292 -1.38 -6.87 -28.23
CA ASP A 292 -2.12 -8.11 -28.54
C ASP A 292 -2.26 -8.94 -27.26
N HIS A 293 -3.24 -8.57 -26.46
CA HIS A 293 -3.49 -9.22 -25.19
C HIS A 293 -3.99 -10.66 -25.36
N GLU A 294 -4.61 -11.03 -26.49
CA GLU A 294 -5.02 -12.41 -26.75
C GLU A 294 -3.82 -13.31 -27.04
N ALA A 295 -2.79 -12.80 -27.73
CA ALA A 295 -1.54 -13.53 -27.86
C ALA A 295 -0.83 -13.75 -26.52
N ILE A 296 -1.01 -12.83 -25.55
CA ILE A 296 -0.37 -12.91 -24.22
C ILE A 296 -1.11 -13.86 -23.28
N VAL A 297 -2.43 -13.70 -23.15
CA VAL A 297 -3.23 -14.44 -22.14
C VAL A 297 -4.19 -15.47 -22.72
N GLY A 298 -4.30 -15.56 -24.05
CA GLY A 298 -5.26 -16.42 -24.73
C GLY A 298 -6.65 -15.77 -24.91
N PRO A 299 -7.63 -16.55 -25.41
CA PRO A 299 -8.99 -16.06 -25.66
C PRO A 299 -9.70 -15.69 -24.34
N ILE A 300 -10.64 -14.74 -24.41
CA ILE A 300 -11.45 -14.35 -23.25
C ILE A 300 -12.29 -15.53 -22.80
N THR A 301 -12.23 -15.84 -21.50
CA THR A 301 -12.90 -17.02 -20.92
C THR A 301 -14.27 -16.71 -20.32
N SER A 302 -14.58 -15.43 -20.07
CA SER A 302 -15.88 -15.05 -19.52
C SER A 302 -17.01 -15.20 -20.53
N ARG A 303 -18.15 -15.66 -20.01
CA ARG A 303 -19.40 -15.66 -20.77
C ARG A 303 -19.97 -14.24 -20.73
N PRO A 304 -20.46 -13.69 -21.86
CA PRO A 304 -21.18 -12.43 -21.83
C PRO A 304 -22.38 -12.53 -20.88
N PRO A 305 -22.81 -11.41 -20.28
CA PRO A 305 -24.02 -11.41 -19.46
C PRO A 305 -25.20 -11.98 -20.26
N PRO A 306 -26.14 -12.69 -19.61
CA PRO A 306 -27.35 -13.15 -20.27
C PRO A 306 -28.06 -12.00 -21.00
N PRO A 307 -28.68 -12.24 -22.16
CA PRO A 307 -29.44 -11.20 -22.86
C PRO A 307 -30.47 -10.55 -21.92
N GLY A 308 -30.45 -9.22 -21.82
CA GLY A 308 -31.36 -8.44 -20.98
C GLY A 308 -30.92 -8.25 -19.52
N VAL A 309 -29.76 -8.78 -19.12
CA VAL A 309 -29.16 -8.51 -17.80
C VAL A 309 -28.11 -7.40 -17.95
N ASP A 310 -28.38 -6.27 -17.31
CA ASP A 310 -27.40 -5.20 -17.16
C ASP A 310 -26.54 -5.47 -15.91
N ASN A 311 -25.27 -5.81 -16.13
CA ASN A 311 -24.27 -6.02 -15.08
C ASN A 311 -23.45 -4.75 -14.82
N THR A 312 -23.90 -3.58 -15.30
CA THR A 312 -23.29 -2.32 -14.90
C THR A 312 -23.42 -2.15 -13.39
N ALA A 313 -22.32 -1.76 -12.74
CA ALA A 313 -22.43 -1.23 -11.39
C ALA A 313 -23.39 -0.04 -11.44
N PRO A 314 -24.29 0.13 -10.46
CA PRO A 314 -25.22 1.25 -10.46
C PRO A 314 -24.47 2.56 -10.64
N ASP A 315 -24.96 3.41 -11.54
CA ASP A 315 -24.38 4.74 -11.79
C ASP A 315 -24.21 5.47 -10.45
N ASP A 316 -22.97 5.84 -10.12
CA ASP A 316 -22.65 6.74 -9.02
C ASP A 316 -22.11 8.06 -9.60
N PRO A 317 -23.02 9.00 -9.97
CA PRO A 317 -22.71 10.26 -10.63
C PRO A 317 -21.48 10.97 -10.07
N GLY A 318 -20.41 10.99 -10.85
CA GLY A 318 -19.18 11.68 -10.49
C GLY A 318 -18.21 10.88 -9.60
N PHE A 319 -18.37 9.57 -9.49
CA PHE A 319 -17.44 8.68 -8.76
C PHE A 319 -15.97 8.92 -9.15
N PHE A 320 -15.64 8.79 -10.45
CA PHE A 320 -14.28 9.03 -10.93
C PHE A 320 -13.86 10.48 -10.74
N LYS A 321 -14.75 11.46 -10.90
CA LYS A 321 -14.44 12.88 -10.64
C LYS A 321 -14.12 13.13 -9.16
N ARG A 322 -14.84 12.49 -8.23
CA ARG A 322 -14.55 12.57 -6.79
C ARG A 322 -13.24 11.89 -6.44
N LEU A 323 -13.00 10.70 -7.00
CA LEU A 323 -11.74 9.97 -6.87
C LEU A 323 -10.55 10.82 -7.36
N LEU A 324 -10.67 11.45 -8.53
CA LEU A 324 -9.66 12.32 -9.14
C LEU A 324 -9.45 13.63 -8.37
N ARG A 325 -10.47 14.13 -7.66
CA ARG A 325 -10.42 15.40 -6.91
C ARG A 325 -10.14 15.23 -5.42
N GLY A 326 -9.95 14.01 -4.92
CA GLY A 326 -9.67 13.72 -3.51
C GLY A 326 -10.84 14.04 -2.55
N GLY A 327 -12.08 14.05 -3.03
CA GLY A 327 -13.22 14.55 -2.25
C GLY A 327 -13.74 13.57 -1.20
N ARG A 328 -13.86 14.05 0.06
CA ARG A 328 -14.73 13.45 1.10
C ARG A 328 -16.19 13.47 0.63
N ARG A 329 -17.00 12.49 1.07
CA ARG A 329 -18.45 12.59 0.99
C ARG A 329 -18.89 13.71 1.94
N ASP A 330 -19.46 14.77 1.40
CA ASP A 330 -20.33 15.64 2.18
C ASP A 330 -21.60 14.83 2.46
N SER A 331 -21.68 14.28 3.67
CA SER A 331 -22.88 13.63 4.22
C SER A 331 -23.87 14.66 4.74
#